data_AF-A0A382FBZ4-F1
#
_entry.id   AF-A0A382FBZ4-F1
#
_cell.length_a   1.000
_cell.length_b   1.000
_cell.length_c   1.000
_cell.angle_alpha   90.00
_cell.angle_beta   90.00
_cell.angle_gamma   90.00
#
_symmetry.space_group_name_H-M   'P 1'
#
loop_
_entity.id
_entity.type
_entity.pdbx_description
1 polymer ?
#
loop_
_entity_poly.entity_id
_entity_poly.type
_entity_poly.pdbx_seq_one_letter_code
_entity_poly.pdbx_strand_id
1 'polypeptide(L)'
;MTRHSQSVLFLSMFMGCVLLTIFKPIAAVETITQTFANADRYVGEMQNGQFHGQGAYFFSNGNEYEGAFHEGKYHGEGVFKFASGER
;
A
#
# COMPACT_ATOMS: atom_id res chain seq x y z
N MET A 1 50.62 -20.02 14.83
CA MET A 1 50.30 -18.58 14.60
C MET A 1 49.81 -18.40 13.18
N THR A 2 48.50 -18.55 12.94
CA THR A 2 47.85 -18.07 11.70
C THR A 2 46.42 -17.66 12.06
N ARG A 3 46.33 -16.56 12.83
CA ARG A 3 45.09 -15.90 13.25
C ARG A 3 44.57 -15.00 12.12
N HIS A 4 44.47 -15.54 10.90
CA HIS A 4 44.17 -14.76 9.69
C HIS A 4 43.05 -15.30 8.80
N SER A 5 42.32 -16.34 9.22
CA SER A 5 41.22 -16.91 8.42
C SER A 5 39.86 -16.87 9.13
N GLN A 6 39.57 -15.79 9.87
CA GLN A 6 38.24 -15.56 10.47
C GLN A 6 37.71 -14.15 10.18
N SER A 7 38.56 -13.15 9.95
CA SER A 7 38.13 -11.76 9.72
C SER A 7 37.67 -11.45 8.29
N VAL A 8 38.12 -12.20 7.27
CA VAL A 8 37.73 -11.94 5.86
C VAL A 8 36.38 -12.58 5.50
N LEU A 9 36.02 -13.68 6.17
CA LEU A 9 34.73 -14.36 5.98
C LEU A 9 33.54 -13.54 6.51
N PHE A 10 33.72 -12.81 7.62
CA PHE A 10 32.69 -11.94 8.18
C PHE A 10 32.36 -10.73 7.29
N LEU A 11 33.32 -10.22 6.52
CA LEU A 11 33.09 -9.07 5.63
C LEU A 11 32.36 -9.47 4.33
N SER A 12 32.48 -10.74 3.90
CA SER A 12 31.82 -11.26 2.70
C SER A 12 30.34 -11.59 2.89
N MET A 13 29.87 -11.70 4.13
CA MET A 13 28.49 -12.10 4.44
C MET A 13 27.55 -10.89 4.66
N PHE A 14 28.10 -9.69 4.91
CA PHE A 14 27.31 -8.45 4.97
C PHE A 14 27.04 -7.83 3.60
N MET A 15 27.84 -8.16 2.59
CA MET A 15 27.64 -7.72 1.20
C MET A 15 26.86 -8.77 0.37
N GLY A 16 26.06 -9.61 1.03
CA GLY A 16 25.07 -10.50 0.42
C GLY A 16 23.63 -10.22 0.89
N CYS A 17 23.45 -9.62 2.08
CA CYS A 17 22.13 -9.30 2.62
C CYS A 17 21.54 -7.98 2.12
N VAL A 18 22.34 -7.09 1.50
CA VAL A 18 21.83 -5.81 0.98
C VAL A 18 21.26 -5.95 -0.44
N LEU A 19 21.56 -7.04 -1.17
CA LEU A 19 21.04 -7.24 -2.53
C LEU A 19 19.65 -7.92 -2.55
N LEU A 20 19.27 -8.63 -1.48
CA LEU A 20 17.96 -9.30 -1.36
C LEU A 20 16.85 -8.39 -0.80
N THR A 21 17.20 -7.22 -0.25
CA THR A 21 16.20 -6.24 0.24
C THR A 21 15.69 -5.29 -0.86
N ILE A 22 16.19 -5.39 -2.10
CA ILE A 22 15.89 -4.44 -3.19
C ILE A 22 14.72 -4.92 -4.08
N PHE A 23 14.23 -6.15 -3.92
CA PHE A 23 12.98 -6.60 -4.54
C PHE A 23 11.80 -6.49 -3.56
N LYS A 24 11.57 -5.29 -3.01
CA LYS A 24 10.20 -4.91 -2.66
C LYS A 24 9.47 -4.85 -4.02
N PRO A 25 8.52 -5.76 -4.34
CA PRO A 25 7.86 -5.69 -5.63
C PRO A 25 7.27 -4.29 -5.76
N ILE A 26 7.64 -3.59 -6.83
CA ILE A 26 7.33 -2.18 -7.10
C ILE A 26 5.80 -1.89 -7.16
N ALA A 27 4.96 -2.90 -6.94
CA ALA A 27 3.51 -2.85 -6.89
C ALA A 27 2.91 -3.00 -5.47
N ALA A 28 3.71 -3.22 -4.42
CA ALA A 28 3.22 -3.14 -3.05
C ALA A 28 3.22 -1.66 -2.61
N VAL A 29 2.35 -0.86 -3.22
CA VAL A 29 1.92 0.43 -2.65
C VAL A 29 1.52 0.15 -1.20
N GLU A 30 2.02 0.94 -0.26
CA GLU A 30 1.68 0.84 1.16
C GLU A 30 0.26 1.39 1.36
N THR A 31 -0.71 0.63 0.87
CA THR A 31 -2.12 0.98 0.89
C THR A 31 -2.70 0.60 2.24
N ILE A 32 -3.44 1.51 2.88
CA ILE A 32 -4.11 1.24 4.15
C ILE A 32 -5.51 0.70 3.86
N THR A 33 -5.89 -0.37 4.55
CA THR A 33 -7.28 -0.83 4.60
C THR A 33 -7.92 -0.34 5.90
N GLN A 34 -8.87 0.59 5.79
CA GLN A 34 -9.64 1.08 6.92
C GLN A 34 -11.08 0.58 6.82
N THR A 35 -11.50 -0.22 7.81
CA THR A 35 -12.89 -0.65 7.94
C THR A 35 -13.61 0.24 8.95
N PHE A 36 -14.78 0.72 8.58
CA PHE A 36 -15.61 1.61 9.37
C PHE A 36 -16.68 0.83 10.14
N ALA A 37 -17.23 1.44 11.21
CA ALA A 37 -18.27 0.83 12.04
C ALA A 37 -19.57 0.57 11.26
N ASN A 38 -19.80 1.30 10.17
CA ASN A 38 -20.93 1.10 9.24
C ASN A 38 -20.67 0.01 8.19
N ALA A 39 -19.60 -0.78 8.33
CA ALA A 39 -19.14 -1.79 7.38
C ALA A 39 -18.64 -1.25 6.03
N ASP A 40 -18.48 0.07 5.87
CA ASP A 40 -17.76 0.61 4.74
C ASP A 40 -16.27 0.30 4.88
N ARG A 41 -15.54 0.25 3.76
CA ARG A 41 -14.12 -0.05 3.72
C ARG A 41 -13.40 0.84 2.74
N TYR A 42 -12.33 1.48 3.18
CA TYR A 42 -11.41 2.20 2.31
C TYR A 42 -10.14 1.40 2.12
N VAL A 43 -9.66 1.32 0.88
CA VAL A 43 -8.37 0.73 0.50
C VAL A 43 -7.65 1.76 -0.36
N GLY A 44 -6.76 2.52 0.23
CA GLY A 44 -6.02 3.54 -0.51
C GLY A 44 -4.85 4.11 0.28
N GLU A 45 -4.23 5.13 -0.29
CA GLU A 45 -3.23 5.92 0.43
C GLU A 45 -3.93 6.80 1.48
N MET A 46 -3.24 7.07 2.59
CA MET A 46 -3.69 8.05 3.58
C MET A 46 -2.55 8.99 3.92
N GLN A 47 -2.89 10.27 4.08
CA GLN A 47 -1.97 11.31 4.50
C GLN A 47 -2.60 12.09 5.64
N ASN A 48 -1.85 12.31 6.73
CA ASN A 48 -2.32 13.05 7.91
C ASN A 48 -3.64 12.52 8.50
N GLY A 49 -3.85 11.19 8.45
CA GLY A 49 -5.08 10.56 8.94
C GLY A 49 -6.31 10.72 8.04
N GLN A 50 -6.14 11.26 6.83
CA GLN A 50 -7.21 11.46 5.85
C GLN A 50 -6.90 10.67 4.58
N PHE A 51 -7.95 10.31 3.83
CA PHE A 51 -7.77 9.68 2.51
C PHE A 51 -7.08 10.64 1.55
N HIS A 52 -6.08 10.14 0.85
CA HIS A 52 -5.29 10.90 -0.10
C HIS A 52 -4.82 9.99 -1.24
N GLY A 53 -4.40 10.55 -2.37
CA GLY A 53 -3.81 9.77 -3.46
C GLY A 53 -4.85 8.91 -4.15
N GLN A 54 -4.46 7.73 -4.64
CA GLN A 54 -5.39 6.80 -5.26
C GLN A 54 -5.97 5.83 -4.23
N GLY A 55 -7.28 5.55 -4.34
CA GLY A 55 -7.95 4.64 -3.44
C GLY A 55 -9.25 4.08 -3.99
N ALA A 56 -9.75 3.07 -3.28
CA ALA A 56 -11.05 2.46 -3.50
C ALA A 56 -11.86 2.53 -2.19
N TYR A 57 -13.05 3.11 -2.26
CA TYR A 57 -14.03 3.15 -1.19
C TYR A 57 -15.16 2.19 -1.49
N PHE A 58 -15.27 1.13 -0.69
CA PHE A 58 -16.32 0.14 -0.73
C PHE A 58 -17.39 0.54 0.27
N PHE A 59 -18.59 0.78 -0.22
CA PHE A 59 -19.74 1.06 0.61
C PHE A 59 -20.38 -0.26 1.06
N SER A 60 -20.93 -0.26 2.26
CA SER A 60 -21.70 -1.37 2.84
C SER A 60 -22.93 -1.75 2.02
N ASN A 61 -23.47 -0.83 1.22
CA ASN A 61 -24.54 -1.11 0.25
C ASN A 61 -24.05 -1.84 -1.02
N GLY A 62 -22.76 -2.15 -1.11
CA GLY A 62 -22.12 -2.83 -2.23
C GLY A 62 -21.61 -1.91 -3.35
N ASN A 63 -21.86 -0.60 -3.26
CA ASN A 63 -21.29 0.35 -4.20
C ASN A 63 -19.77 0.45 -3.99
N GLU A 64 -19.07 0.89 -5.01
CA GLU A 64 -17.63 1.09 -4.95
C GLU A 64 -17.28 2.39 -5.67
N TYR A 65 -16.44 3.20 -5.07
CA TYR A 65 -15.80 4.33 -5.73
C TYR A 65 -14.30 4.05 -5.83
N GLU A 66 -13.76 4.04 -7.05
CA GLU A 66 -12.33 3.89 -7.30
C GLU A 66 -11.81 5.16 -7.96
N GLY A 67 -10.88 5.87 -7.34
CA GLY A 67 -10.37 7.12 -7.88
C GLY A 67 -9.49 7.89 -6.91
N ALA A 68 -9.23 9.14 -7.27
CA ALA A 68 -8.36 9.98 -6.45
C ALA A 68 -9.09 10.59 -5.25
N PHE A 69 -8.32 10.80 -4.18
CA PHE A 69 -8.75 11.37 -2.91
C PHE A 69 -7.83 12.52 -2.52
N HIS A 70 -8.41 13.56 -1.93
CA HIS A 70 -7.68 14.68 -1.37
C HIS A 70 -8.39 15.15 -0.10
N GLU A 71 -7.68 15.17 1.02
CA GLU A 71 -8.23 15.60 2.33
C GLU A 71 -9.53 14.88 2.69
N GLY A 72 -9.57 13.55 2.47
CA GLY A 72 -10.74 12.73 2.82
C GLY A 72 -11.91 12.81 1.84
N LYS A 73 -11.81 13.60 0.76
CA LYS A 73 -12.87 13.78 -0.24
C LYS A 73 -12.47 13.16 -1.57
N TYR A 74 -13.47 12.71 -2.33
CA TYR A 74 -13.30 12.34 -3.72
C TYR A 74 -12.75 13.54 -4.51
N HIS A 75 -11.70 13.32 -5.28
CA HIS A 75 -11.02 14.35 -6.04
C HIS A 75 -10.57 13.82 -7.40
N GLY A 76 -10.58 14.66 -8.43
CA GLY A 76 -10.10 14.28 -9.76
C GLY A 76 -10.99 13.24 -10.44
N GLU A 77 -10.36 12.35 -11.20
CA GLU A 77 -11.04 11.28 -11.91
C GLU A 77 -11.29 10.08 -11.00
N GLY A 78 -12.49 9.51 -11.14
CA GLY A 78 -12.88 8.30 -10.43
C GLY A 78 -14.05 7.62 -11.12
N VAL A 79 -14.19 6.33 -10.85
CA VAL A 79 -15.25 5.47 -11.35
C VAL A 79 -16.12 5.07 -10.16
N PHE A 80 -17.39 5.46 -10.24
CA PHE A 80 -18.41 4.97 -9.30
C PHE A 80 -19.08 3.73 -9.91
N LYS A 81 -18.94 2.58 -9.25
CA LYS A 81 -19.60 1.33 -9.60
C LYS A 81 -20.78 1.13 -8.65
N PHE A 82 -21.98 1.05 -9.21
CA PHE A 82 -23.17 0.73 -8.44
C PHE A 82 -23.32 -0.77 -8.26
N ALA A 83 -23.65 -1.21 -7.05
CA ALA A 83 -23.92 -2.63 -6.76
C ALA A 83 -25.06 -3.20 -7.61
N SER A 84 -26.02 -2.33 -7.99
CA SER A 84 -27.16 -2.67 -8.83
C SER A 84 -26.78 -3.03 -10.27
N GLY A 85 -25.53 -2.82 -10.68
CA GLY A 85 -25.10 -3.05 -12.07
C GLY A 85 -25.74 -2.10 -13.08
N GLU A 86 -26.52 -1.11 -12.62
CA GLU A 86 -27.02 -0.02 -13.48
C GLU A 86 -25.82 0.83 -13.89
N ARG A 87 -25.53 0.80 -15.19
CA ARG A 87 -24.43 1.48 -15.85
C ARG A 87 -24.98 2.54 -16.79
#